data_AF-A0AAU4QYU7-F1
#
_entry.id   AF-A0AAU4QYU7-F1
#
_cell.length_a   1.000
_cell.length_b   1.000
_cell.length_c   1.000
_cell.angle_alpha   90.00
_cell.angle_beta   90.00
_cell.angle_gamma   90.00
#
_symmetry.space_group_name_H-M   'P 1'
#
loop_
_entity.id
_entity.type
_entity.pdbx_description
1 polymer ?
#
loop_
_entity_poly.entity_id
_entity_poly.type
_entity_poly.pdbx_seq_one_letter_code
_entity_poly.pdbx_strand_id
1 'polypeptide(L)'
;MSDLFIAAGGGGDPVGTAITAATVGRVLTGTPLGETTIATYAWERLEVDPTPGPLGAVHFAGLAHHAGMSVIAPTTRPIPPAGSTLPALAADLPARLALLDPWQGLPALAEQIRRLADTGHDHVRIVDVGGDILAHGDEDTLCSPLVDALVLAACRLAGVPATVYVAGPGADGEIPQADVLDRLDGDALTPHAQDVAAVRAALSWHPSEASALFAAAVDGVRGPIRTVNHLIPLTDASARIHSATLDDALAHNTVAAHLLGVLPPTLEAAADLSAKLTQIHELDRERVAAAEPSAPARAALPWTEPAAWEAIRDVARGAPHVTLRFAALALGLSWRQIPSLRALLGARGPVLAVA
;
A
#
# COMPACT_ATOMS: atom_id res chain seq x y z
N MET A 1 -19.48 -10.02 -14.21
CA MET A 1 -18.61 -8.86 -14.50
C MET A 1 -17.56 -8.87 -13.40
N SER A 2 -16.29 -8.74 -13.73
CA SER A 2 -15.20 -8.66 -12.74
C SER A 2 -14.81 -7.21 -12.55
N ASP A 3 -14.41 -6.82 -11.34
CA ASP A 3 -13.87 -5.49 -11.09
C ASP A 3 -12.33 -5.50 -11.19
N LEU A 4 -11.79 -4.41 -11.72
CA LEU A 4 -10.35 -4.14 -11.75
C LEU A 4 -10.05 -2.96 -10.83
N PHE A 5 -9.25 -3.26 -9.81
CA PHE A 5 -8.67 -2.26 -8.94
C PHE A 5 -7.16 -2.18 -9.19
N ILE A 6 -6.58 -1.01 -8.97
CA ILE A 6 -5.14 -0.82 -8.94
C ILE A 6 -4.77 -0.30 -7.55
N ALA A 7 -3.95 -1.03 -6.82
CA ALA A 7 -3.28 -0.55 -5.62
C ALA A 7 -2.16 0.41 -6.08
N ALA A 8 -2.26 1.68 -5.70
CA ALA A 8 -1.40 2.73 -6.23
C ALA A 8 0.01 2.74 -5.63
N GLY A 9 0.13 2.42 -4.33
CA GLY A 9 1.41 2.33 -3.65
C GLY A 9 2.08 0.95 -3.72
N GLY A 10 2.90 0.67 -2.71
CA GLY A 10 3.79 -0.50 -2.67
C GLY A 10 3.10 -1.85 -2.38
N GLY A 11 3.91 -2.88 -2.11
CA GLY A 11 3.46 -4.28 -1.97
C GLY A 11 2.46 -4.55 -0.83
N GLY A 12 2.26 -3.58 0.09
CA GLY A 12 1.30 -3.69 1.18
C GLY A 12 -0.10 -3.12 0.91
N ASP A 13 -0.24 -2.31 -0.14
CA ASP A 13 -1.48 -1.64 -0.50
C ASP A 13 -2.60 -2.54 -1.02
N PRO A 14 -2.33 -3.76 -1.56
CA PRO A 14 -3.40 -4.70 -1.85
C PRO A 14 -4.30 -5.01 -0.65
N VAL A 15 -3.80 -4.89 0.58
CA VAL A 15 -4.59 -5.15 1.80
C VAL A 15 -5.69 -4.09 1.97
N GLY A 16 -5.34 -2.80 1.96
CA GLY A 16 -6.31 -1.71 2.03
C GLY A 16 -7.18 -1.63 0.79
N THR A 17 -6.61 -1.89 -0.39
CA THR A 17 -7.34 -1.99 -1.65
C THR A 17 -8.42 -3.07 -1.61
N ALA A 18 -8.15 -4.22 -0.99
CA ALA A 18 -9.15 -5.27 -0.85
C ALA A 18 -10.32 -4.88 0.08
N ILE A 19 -10.08 -4.08 1.14
CA ILE A 19 -11.16 -3.52 1.98
C ILE A 19 -12.01 -2.54 1.15
N THR A 20 -11.36 -1.68 0.36
CA THR A 20 -12.03 -0.75 -0.56
C THR A 20 -12.83 -1.49 -1.62
N ALA A 21 -12.26 -2.53 -2.22
CA ALA A 21 -12.92 -3.36 -3.22
C ALA A 21 -14.12 -4.11 -2.66
N ALA A 22 -14.03 -4.67 -1.45
CA ALA A 22 -15.18 -5.27 -0.78
C ALA A 22 -16.31 -4.26 -0.54
N THR A 23 -15.96 -3.04 -0.12
CA THR A 23 -16.92 -1.95 0.13
C THR A 23 -17.60 -1.50 -1.17
N VAL A 24 -16.82 -1.21 -2.22
CA VAL A 24 -17.32 -0.81 -3.53
C VAL A 24 -18.13 -1.92 -4.18
N GLY A 25 -17.66 -3.17 -4.08
CA GLY A 25 -18.38 -4.38 -4.50
C GLY A 25 -19.77 -4.46 -3.89
N ARG A 26 -19.85 -4.27 -2.57
CA ARG A 26 -21.10 -4.32 -1.81
C ARG A 26 -22.04 -3.15 -2.12
N VAL A 27 -21.52 -1.94 -2.29
CA VAL A 27 -22.34 -0.72 -2.36
C VAL A 27 -22.69 -0.31 -3.79
N LEU A 28 -21.78 -0.52 -4.75
CA LEU A 28 -21.86 0.08 -6.08
C LEU A 28 -21.97 -0.94 -7.20
N THR A 29 -21.18 -2.03 -7.18
CA THR A 29 -21.01 -2.88 -8.37
C THR A 29 -21.72 -4.24 -8.27
N GLY A 30 -21.96 -4.72 -7.06
CA GLY A 30 -22.44 -6.09 -6.81
C GLY A 30 -21.36 -7.16 -7.01
N THR A 31 -20.10 -6.80 -7.29
CA THR A 31 -19.02 -7.75 -7.54
C THR A 31 -18.44 -8.28 -6.22
N PRO A 32 -18.40 -9.60 -6.01
CA PRO A 32 -17.71 -10.18 -4.86
C PRO A 32 -16.19 -9.97 -4.93
N LEU A 33 -15.52 -9.84 -3.79
CA LEU A 33 -14.06 -9.69 -3.73
C LEU A 33 -13.31 -10.86 -4.41
N GLY A 34 -13.86 -12.07 -4.36
CA GLY A 34 -13.29 -13.25 -5.04
C GLY A 34 -13.34 -13.21 -6.57
N GLU A 35 -14.12 -12.30 -7.16
CA GLU A 35 -14.20 -12.04 -8.60
C GLU A 35 -13.45 -10.76 -8.99
N THR A 36 -12.73 -10.15 -8.03
CA THR A 36 -11.98 -8.92 -8.22
C THR A 36 -10.52 -9.21 -8.58
N THR A 37 -9.97 -8.43 -9.52
CA THR A 37 -8.53 -8.37 -9.76
C THR A 37 -7.98 -7.07 -9.17
N ILE A 38 -6.92 -7.19 -8.37
CA ILE A 38 -6.13 -6.07 -7.85
C ILE A 38 -4.78 -6.11 -8.56
N ALA A 39 -4.53 -5.14 -9.44
CA ALA A 39 -3.20 -4.89 -9.98
C ALA A 39 -2.37 -4.11 -8.96
N THR A 40 -1.10 -4.47 -8.80
CA THR A 40 -0.23 -3.86 -7.79
C THR A 40 1.22 -3.91 -8.22
N TYR A 41 2.02 -2.97 -7.70
CA TYR A 41 3.47 -3.06 -7.75
C TYR A 41 3.97 -4.13 -6.77
N ALA A 42 5.06 -4.80 -7.12
CA ALA A 42 5.87 -5.56 -6.18
C ALA A 42 7.03 -4.69 -5.67
N TRP A 43 6.71 -3.58 -5.03
CA TRP A 43 7.71 -2.69 -4.42
C TRP A 43 7.60 -2.78 -2.90
N GLU A 44 8.56 -3.48 -2.31
CA GLU A 44 8.53 -3.81 -0.90
C GLU A 44 9.50 -2.92 -0.12
N ARG A 45 9.32 -2.83 1.20
CA ARG A 45 10.31 -2.19 2.06
C ARG A 45 11.56 -3.07 2.11
N LEU A 46 12.72 -2.45 2.36
CA LEU A 46 14.01 -3.19 2.44
C LEU A 46 14.04 -4.29 3.52
N GLU A 47 13.17 -4.22 4.53
CA GLU A 47 13.00 -5.29 5.53
C GLU A 47 12.32 -6.56 4.98
N VAL A 48 11.61 -6.45 3.84
CA VAL A 48 10.97 -7.55 3.12
C VAL A 48 11.82 -7.97 1.93
N ASP A 49 12.26 -7.01 1.12
CA ASP A 49 13.05 -7.23 -0.09
C ASP A 49 14.32 -6.37 -0.08
N PRO A 50 15.53 -6.95 -0.01
CA PRO A 50 16.76 -6.17 -0.03
C PRO A 50 17.09 -5.60 -1.42
N THR A 51 16.32 -5.90 -2.47
CA THR A 51 16.55 -5.41 -3.83
C THR A 51 15.99 -3.98 -3.97
N PRO A 52 16.80 -2.96 -4.31
CA PRO A 52 16.30 -1.61 -4.49
C PRO A 52 15.36 -1.47 -5.71
N GLY A 53 14.24 -0.80 -5.52
CA GLY A 53 13.23 -0.55 -6.54
C GLY A 53 12.17 -1.66 -6.68
N PRO A 54 11.15 -1.44 -7.53
CA PRO A 54 10.06 -2.38 -7.71
C PRO A 54 10.52 -3.66 -8.43
N LEU A 55 9.98 -4.80 -8.05
CA LEU A 55 10.22 -6.07 -8.72
C LEU A 55 9.33 -6.22 -9.97
N GLY A 56 9.97 -6.40 -11.12
CA GLY A 56 9.32 -6.87 -12.35
C GLY A 56 9.13 -8.39 -12.45
N ALA A 57 8.51 -8.86 -13.53
CA ALA A 57 8.19 -10.28 -13.73
C ALA A 57 9.44 -11.20 -13.71
N VAL A 58 10.59 -10.67 -14.12
CA VAL A 58 11.88 -11.37 -14.14
C VAL A 58 12.38 -11.79 -12.75
N HIS A 59 11.87 -11.17 -11.69
CA HIS A 59 12.25 -11.45 -10.31
C HIS A 59 11.42 -12.57 -9.67
N PHE A 60 10.49 -13.18 -10.43
CA PHE A 60 9.61 -14.22 -9.91
C PHE A 60 9.69 -15.49 -10.74
N ALA A 61 9.69 -16.63 -10.05
CA ALA A 61 9.45 -17.95 -10.63
C ALA A 61 8.00 -18.37 -10.39
N GLY A 62 7.37 -19.01 -11.39
CA GLY A 62 6.02 -19.55 -11.25
C GLY A 62 4.91 -18.49 -11.24
N LEU A 63 5.10 -17.37 -11.95
CA LEU A 63 4.00 -16.45 -12.25
C LEU A 63 2.94 -17.18 -13.10
N ALA A 64 1.68 -17.07 -12.68
CA ALA A 64 0.57 -17.47 -13.51
C ALA A 64 0.38 -16.43 -14.62
N HIS A 65 -0.29 -16.83 -15.71
CA HIS A 65 -0.68 -15.92 -16.76
C HIS A 65 -2.19 -15.96 -16.93
N HIS A 66 -2.83 -14.80 -16.89
CA HIS A 66 -4.26 -14.68 -17.14
C HIS A 66 -4.50 -13.50 -18.07
N ALA A 67 -5.17 -13.75 -19.18
CA ALA A 67 -5.50 -12.73 -20.19
C ALA A 67 -4.29 -11.86 -20.60
N GLY A 68 -3.13 -12.49 -20.78
CA GLY A 68 -1.89 -11.82 -21.20
C GLY A 68 -1.12 -11.09 -20.08
N MET A 69 -1.57 -11.21 -18.82
CA MET A 69 -0.97 -10.53 -17.67
C MET A 69 -0.33 -11.51 -16.71
N SER A 70 0.77 -11.09 -16.09
CA SER A 70 1.43 -11.82 -15.00
C SER A 70 0.60 -11.72 -13.72
N VAL A 71 0.26 -12.87 -13.16
CA VAL A 71 -0.54 -13.01 -11.94
C VAL A 71 0.31 -13.66 -10.86
N ILE A 72 0.29 -13.05 -9.68
CA ILE A 72 0.92 -13.60 -8.49
C ILE A 72 0.00 -14.68 -7.93
N ALA A 73 0.52 -15.90 -7.81
CA ALA A 73 -0.16 -17.03 -7.19
C ALA A 73 0.48 -17.36 -5.83
N PRO A 74 -0.20 -18.11 -4.95
CA PRO A 74 0.39 -18.62 -3.71
C PRO A 74 1.67 -19.44 -3.91
N THR A 75 1.81 -20.03 -5.10
CA THR A 75 2.97 -20.84 -5.50
C THR A 75 4.08 -20.03 -6.18
N THR A 76 3.84 -18.76 -6.51
CA THR A 76 4.85 -17.85 -7.05
C THR A 76 5.95 -17.65 -6.02
N ARG A 77 7.20 -17.62 -6.46
CA ARG A 77 8.36 -17.44 -5.57
C ARG A 77 9.22 -16.30 -6.07
N PRO A 78 9.55 -15.30 -5.23
CA PRO A 78 10.59 -14.35 -5.60
C PRO A 78 11.93 -15.10 -5.74
N ILE A 79 12.73 -14.70 -6.72
CA ILE A 79 14.03 -15.28 -7.02
C ILE A 79 15.09 -14.52 -6.20
N PRO A 80 15.83 -15.18 -5.29
CA PRO A 80 16.84 -14.50 -4.49
C PRO A 80 17.82 -13.67 -5.34
N PRO A 81 18.22 -12.47 -4.88
CA PRO A 81 18.00 -11.93 -3.53
C PRO A 81 16.60 -11.36 -3.26
N ALA A 82 15.72 -11.32 -4.27
CA ALA A 82 14.39 -10.72 -4.14
C ALA A 82 13.56 -11.34 -3.02
N GLY A 83 12.86 -10.49 -2.28
CA GLY A 83 11.79 -10.85 -1.34
C GLY A 83 10.44 -10.29 -1.80
N SER A 84 9.33 -10.87 -1.35
CA SER A 84 8.00 -10.27 -1.54
C SER A 84 6.98 -10.86 -0.59
N THR A 85 6.04 -10.01 -0.15
CA THR A 85 4.83 -10.40 0.58
C THR A 85 3.71 -10.86 -0.36
N LEU A 86 3.74 -10.48 -1.64
CA LEU A 86 2.66 -10.72 -2.59
C LEU A 86 2.25 -12.19 -2.74
N PRO A 87 3.16 -13.20 -2.78
CA PRO A 87 2.73 -14.60 -2.85
C PRO A 87 1.91 -15.06 -1.63
N ALA A 88 2.28 -14.60 -0.43
CA ALA A 88 1.51 -14.89 0.77
C ALA A 88 0.19 -14.10 0.79
N LEU A 89 0.18 -12.85 0.30
CA LEU A 89 -1.07 -12.10 0.10
C LEU A 89 -2.00 -12.79 -0.90
N ALA A 90 -1.48 -13.36 -1.99
CA ALA A 90 -2.28 -14.12 -2.96
C ALA A 90 -2.91 -15.39 -2.36
N ALA A 91 -2.40 -15.89 -1.23
CA ALA A 91 -2.99 -17.00 -0.49
C ALA A 91 -4.09 -16.56 0.47
N ASP A 92 -3.95 -15.37 1.05
CA ASP A 92 -4.79 -14.89 2.16
C ASP A 92 -5.79 -13.81 1.75
N LEU A 93 -5.68 -13.26 0.54
CA LEU A 93 -6.66 -12.36 -0.07
C LEU A 93 -7.55 -13.13 -1.05
N PRO A 94 -8.89 -12.95 -1.01
CA PRO A 94 -9.79 -13.56 -1.99
C PRO A 94 -9.59 -13.04 -3.42
N ALA A 95 -9.12 -11.80 -3.56
CA ALA A 95 -8.89 -11.16 -4.85
C ALA A 95 -7.67 -11.74 -5.57
N ARG A 96 -7.72 -11.72 -6.90
CA ARG A 96 -6.56 -12.06 -7.74
C ARG A 96 -5.56 -10.91 -7.76
N LEU A 97 -4.28 -11.21 -7.58
CA LEU A 97 -3.21 -10.21 -7.66
C LEU A 97 -2.53 -10.22 -9.04
N ALA A 98 -2.62 -9.11 -9.77
CA ALA A 98 -1.90 -8.91 -11.03
C ALA A 98 -0.66 -8.04 -10.78
N LEU A 99 0.47 -8.40 -11.40
CA LEU A 99 1.73 -7.68 -11.26
C LEU A 99 1.81 -6.52 -12.27
N LEU A 100 2.07 -5.32 -11.78
CA LEU A 100 2.46 -4.17 -12.59
C LEU A 100 3.99 -4.03 -12.62
N ASP A 101 4.56 -3.90 -13.82
CA ASP A 101 6.01 -3.74 -14.02
C ASP A 101 6.32 -2.35 -14.58
N PRO A 102 6.84 -1.41 -13.78
CA PRO A 102 7.04 -0.03 -14.21
C PRO A 102 8.41 0.24 -14.88
N TRP A 103 9.31 -0.75 -14.99
CA TRP A 103 10.70 -0.53 -15.42
C TRP A 103 10.83 0.12 -16.80
N GLN A 104 9.91 -0.20 -17.71
CA GLN A 104 9.85 0.34 -19.07
C GLN A 104 9.10 1.69 -19.15
N GLY A 105 8.98 2.39 -18.02
CA GLY A 105 8.47 3.76 -17.94
C GLY A 105 6.96 3.89 -18.13
N LEU A 106 6.53 5.16 -18.18
CA LEU A 106 5.12 5.54 -18.20
C LEU A 106 4.36 4.95 -19.40
N PRO A 107 4.85 5.02 -20.65
CA PRO A 107 4.13 4.46 -21.80
C PRO A 107 3.90 2.95 -21.70
N ALA A 108 4.89 2.18 -21.23
CA ALA A 108 4.75 0.74 -21.10
C ALA A 108 3.82 0.33 -19.96
N LEU A 109 3.78 1.11 -18.87
CA LEU A 109 2.83 0.91 -17.79
C LEU A 109 1.39 1.23 -18.25
N ALA A 110 1.18 2.34 -18.97
CA ALA A 110 -0.12 2.67 -19.55
C ALA A 110 -0.64 1.55 -20.47
N GLU A 111 0.26 0.98 -21.27
CA GLU A 111 -0.05 -0.14 -22.17
C GLU A 111 -0.39 -1.43 -21.40
N GLN A 112 0.23 -1.69 -20.24
CA GLN A 112 -0.18 -2.76 -19.32
C GLN A 112 -1.59 -2.53 -18.76
N ILE A 113 -1.89 -1.32 -18.29
CA ILE A 113 -3.20 -0.95 -17.73
C ILE A 113 -4.30 -1.06 -18.80
N ARG A 114 -4.03 -0.57 -20.01
CA ARG A 114 -4.97 -0.69 -21.14
C ARG A 114 -5.29 -2.16 -21.44
N ARG A 115 -4.27 -3.02 -21.52
CA ARG A 115 -4.47 -4.46 -21.72
C ARG A 115 -5.28 -5.10 -20.60
N LEU A 116 -5.04 -4.72 -19.34
CA LEU A 116 -5.84 -5.18 -18.20
C LEU A 116 -7.30 -4.78 -18.36
N ALA A 117 -7.59 -3.51 -18.69
CA ALA A 117 -8.96 -3.04 -18.90
C ALA A 117 -9.66 -3.82 -20.04
N ASP A 118 -8.96 -4.07 -21.15
CA ASP A 118 -9.46 -4.79 -22.33
C ASP A 118 -9.86 -6.26 -22.02
N THR A 119 -9.52 -6.81 -20.84
CA THR A 119 -9.92 -8.16 -20.43
C THR A 119 -11.38 -8.30 -19.99
N GLY A 120 -12.18 -7.24 -20.16
CA GLY A 120 -13.60 -7.22 -19.85
C GLY A 120 -13.95 -6.34 -18.64
N HIS A 121 -13.13 -5.34 -18.34
CA HIS A 121 -13.37 -4.37 -17.28
C HIS A 121 -13.72 -3.02 -17.91
N ASP A 122 -14.93 -2.53 -17.64
CA ASP A 122 -15.41 -1.27 -18.21
C ASP A 122 -14.85 -0.02 -17.48
N HIS A 123 -14.31 -0.21 -16.27
CA HIS A 123 -13.89 0.88 -15.39
C HIS A 123 -12.75 0.46 -14.46
N VAL A 124 -11.71 1.29 -14.37
CA VAL A 124 -10.55 1.09 -13.49
C VAL A 124 -10.77 1.83 -12.17
N ARG A 125 -10.43 1.20 -11.05
CA ARG A 125 -10.55 1.81 -9.72
C ARG A 125 -9.18 1.88 -9.06
N ILE A 126 -8.60 3.06 -9.06
CA ILE A 126 -7.30 3.30 -8.44
C ILE A 126 -7.54 3.50 -6.95
N VAL A 127 -6.80 2.82 -6.10
CA VAL A 127 -6.92 2.93 -4.64
C VAL A 127 -5.58 3.29 -4.05
N ASP A 128 -5.61 4.33 -3.25
CA ASP A 128 -4.50 4.77 -2.41
C ASP A 128 -4.96 4.75 -0.95
N VAL A 129 -4.09 4.31 -0.04
CA VAL A 129 -4.34 4.21 1.39
C VAL A 129 -3.55 5.29 2.12
N GLY A 130 -4.17 6.47 2.23
CA GLY A 130 -3.61 7.60 2.97
C GLY A 130 -3.86 8.92 2.26
N GLY A 131 -3.66 8.99 0.95
CA GLY A 131 -4.02 10.14 0.13
C GLY A 131 -2.85 10.83 -0.55
N ASP A 132 -1.63 10.29 -0.47
CA ASP A 132 -0.46 10.83 -1.19
C ASP A 132 -0.57 10.71 -2.72
N ILE A 133 -1.55 9.96 -3.23
CA ILE A 133 -1.98 10.06 -4.63
C ILE A 133 -2.43 11.46 -5.04
N LEU A 134 -2.80 12.31 -4.07
CA LEU A 134 -3.17 13.71 -4.28
C LEU A 134 -2.04 14.69 -3.96
N ALA A 135 -0.79 14.22 -3.78
CA ALA A 135 0.35 15.05 -3.38
C ALA A 135 0.69 16.17 -4.38
N HIS A 136 0.96 17.37 -3.86
CA HIS A 136 1.54 18.46 -4.64
C HIS A 136 3.06 18.35 -4.78
N GLY A 137 3.72 17.53 -3.95
CA GLY A 137 5.15 17.26 -4.00
C GLY A 137 5.99 18.12 -3.05
N ASP A 138 5.39 19.13 -2.42
CA ASP A 138 6.02 20.05 -1.48
C ASP A 138 5.58 19.83 -0.03
N GLU A 139 4.81 18.76 0.25
CA GLU A 139 4.41 18.42 1.60
C GLU A 139 5.61 17.99 2.47
N ASP A 140 5.72 18.58 3.67
CA ASP A 140 6.84 18.36 4.60
C ASP A 140 7.03 16.89 5.01
N THR A 141 5.95 16.11 5.01
CA THR A 141 5.93 14.70 5.45
C THR A 141 5.96 13.70 4.29
N LEU A 142 5.97 14.16 3.04
CA LEU A 142 5.97 13.31 1.86
C LEU A 142 7.21 12.42 1.82
N CYS A 143 7.02 11.15 1.47
CA CYS A 143 8.06 10.14 1.49
C CYS A 143 8.14 9.31 0.20
N SER A 144 7.03 9.06 -0.51
CA SER A 144 6.91 8.04 -1.56
C SER A 144 6.12 8.45 -2.83
N PRO A 145 6.29 9.65 -3.40
CA PRO A 145 5.34 10.17 -4.39
C PRO A 145 5.35 9.47 -5.77
N LEU A 146 6.34 8.64 -6.08
CA LEU A 146 6.59 8.20 -7.45
C LEU A 146 5.52 7.25 -7.99
N VAL A 147 5.17 6.19 -7.28
CA VAL A 147 4.31 5.13 -7.84
C VAL A 147 2.86 5.55 -7.97
N ASP A 148 2.34 6.31 -7.01
CA ASP A 148 1.00 6.87 -7.03
C ASP A 148 0.85 7.86 -8.19
N ALA A 149 1.84 8.73 -8.38
CA ALA A 149 1.88 9.63 -9.52
C ALA A 149 1.99 8.87 -10.87
N LEU A 150 2.80 7.82 -10.91
CA LEU A 150 3.04 7.02 -12.11
C LEU A 150 1.76 6.27 -12.53
N VAL A 151 1.01 5.72 -11.60
CA VAL A 151 -0.23 4.98 -11.90
C VAL A 151 -1.35 5.91 -12.36
N LEU A 152 -1.48 7.10 -11.75
CA LEU A 152 -2.42 8.14 -12.20
C LEU A 152 -2.13 8.56 -13.63
N ALA A 153 -0.86 8.91 -13.90
CA ALA A 153 -0.41 9.29 -15.23
C ALA A 153 -0.64 8.14 -16.23
N ALA A 154 -0.36 6.90 -15.84
CA ALA A 154 -0.52 5.74 -16.71
C ALA A 154 -1.99 5.49 -17.07
N CYS A 155 -2.92 5.62 -16.11
CA CYS A 155 -4.36 5.50 -16.39
C CYS A 155 -4.83 6.58 -17.35
N ARG A 156 -4.38 7.83 -17.19
CA ARG A 156 -4.70 8.92 -18.12
C ARG A 156 -4.17 8.67 -19.52
N LEU A 157 -2.91 8.24 -19.63
CA LEU A 157 -2.28 7.93 -20.90
C LEU A 157 -2.92 6.72 -21.59
N ALA A 158 -3.36 5.73 -20.82
CA ALA A 158 -4.07 4.55 -21.32
C ALA A 158 -5.46 4.87 -21.90
N GLY A 159 -6.04 6.03 -21.54
CA GLY A 159 -7.37 6.45 -21.98
C GLY A 159 -8.50 5.60 -21.40
N VAL A 160 -8.27 4.98 -20.24
CA VAL A 160 -9.27 4.12 -19.57
C VAL A 160 -10.18 4.96 -18.66
N PRO A 161 -11.49 4.67 -18.60
CA PRO A 161 -12.35 5.24 -17.57
C PRO A 161 -11.84 4.86 -16.18
N ALA A 162 -11.61 5.84 -15.31
CA ALA A 162 -11.08 5.58 -13.98
C ALA A 162 -11.67 6.48 -12.89
N THR A 163 -11.77 5.92 -11.69
CA THR A 163 -12.07 6.63 -10.44
C THR A 163 -10.95 6.37 -9.45
N VAL A 164 -10.54 7.42 -8.76
CA VAL A 164 -9.55 7.34 -7.67
C VAL A 164 -10.31 7.23 -6.35
N TYR A 165 -9.90 6.30 -5.50
CA TYR A 165 -10.41 6.12 -4.15
C TYR A 165 -9.28 6.36 -3.15
N VAL A 166 -9.48 7.31 -2.24
CA VAL A 166 -8.59 7.54 -1.10
C VAL A 166 -9.19 6.87 0.12
N ALA A 167 -8.56 5.80 0.58
CA ALA A 167 -8.97 5.02 1.72
C ALA A 167 -8.21 5.46 2.98
N GLY A 168 -8.91 5.73 4.06
CA GLY A 168 -8.31 6.19 5.31
C GLY A 168 -7.43 7.43 5.17
N PRO A 169 -7.99 8.60 4.82
CA PRO A 169 -7.23 9.86 4.70
C PRO A 169 -6.24 10.10 5.85
N GLY A 170 -4.96 10.30 5.52
CA GLY A 170 -3.81 10.51 6.39
C GLY A 170 -3.24 9.26 7.07
N ALA A 171 -3.65 8.04 6.68
CA ALA A 171 -3.22 6.80 7.33
C ALA A 171 -1.77 6.37 7.00
N ASP A 172 -1.20 6.85 5.90
CA ASP A 172 0.22 6.65 5.54
C ASP A 172 1.18 7.54 6.35
N GLY A 173 0.69 8.70 6.77
CA GLY A 173 1.47 9.76 7.44
C GLY A 173 2.20 10.68 6.47
N GLU A 174 1.95 10.58 5.16
CA GLU A 174 2.66 11.36 4.14
C GLU A 174 2.02 12.73 3.90
N ILE A 175 0.70 12.83 4.06
CA ILE A 175 -0.05 14.09 4.01
C ILE A 175 -0.97 14.19 5.24
N PRO A 176 -1.03 15.34 5.94
CA PRO A 176 -1.97 15.54 7.03
C PRO A 176 -3.42 15.28 6.58
N GLN A 177 -4.20 14.59 7.42
CA GLN A 177 -5.59 14.23 7.09
C GLN A 177 -6.45 15.41 6.65
N ALA A 178 -6.32 16.57 7.30
CA ALA A 178 -7.09 17.76 6.96
C ALA A 178 -6.79 18.20 5.51
N ASP A 179 -5.52 18.23 5.14
CA ASP A 179 -5.08 18.65 3.81
C ASP A 179 -5.53 17.66 2.73
N VAL A 180 -5.56 16.35 3.03
CA VAL A 180 -6.12 15.33 2.13
C VAL A 180 -7.63 15.56 1.93
N LEU A 181 -8.36 15.80 3.03
CA LEU A 181 -9.81 16.02 2.98
C LEU A 181 -10.18 17.32 2.24
N ASP A 182 -9.36 18.38 2.36
CA ASP A 182 -9.58 19.64 1.64
C ASP A 182 -9.42 19.50 0.11
N ARG A 183 -8.77 18.42 -0.37
CA ARG A 183 -8.59 18.08 -1.79
C ARG A 183 -9.65 17.11 -2.30
N LEU A 184 -10.49 16.58 -1.42
CA LEU A 184 -11.48 15.57 -1.74
C LEU A 184 -12.88 16.18 -1.67
N ASP A 185 -13.53 16.23 -2.83
CA ASP A 185 -14.93 16.57 -2.92
C ASP A 185 -15.80 15.30 -2.93
N GLY A 186 -17.00 15.39 -2.37
CA GLY A 186 -18.06 14.39 -2.55
C GLY A 186 -18.28 13.42 -1.38
N ASP A 187 -19.19 12.49 -1.62
CA ASP A 187 -19.66 11.54 -0.62
C ASP A 187 -18.61 10.46 -0.34
N ALA A 188 -18.45 10.14 0.95
CA ALA A 188 -17.55 9.09 1.40
C ALA A 188 -18.29 7.76 1.60
N LEU A 189 -17.70 6.67 1.11
CA LEU A 189 -18.15 5.33 1.44
C LEU A 189 -17.70 4.94 2.84
N THR A 190 -18.51 4.07 3.46
CA THR A 190 -18.26 3.56 4.80
C THR A 190 -18.06 2.05 4.74
N PRO A 191 -16.81 1.58 4.88
CA PRO A 191 -16.53 0.17 5.11
C PRO A 191 -17.20 -0.32 6.39
N HIS A 192 -17.59 -1.59 6.38
CA HIS A 192 -18.13 -2.29 7.54
C HIS A 192 -17.09 -3.29 8.06
N ALA A 193 -17.25 -3.75 9.30
CA ALA A 193 -16.38 -4.77 9.91
C ALA A 193 -16.26 -6.06 9.07
N GLN A 194 -17.29 -6.40 8.27
CA GLN A 194 -17.23 -7.54 7.34
C GLN A 194 -16.25 -7.33 6.18
N ASP A 195 -16.07 -6.09 5.73
CA ASP A 195 -15.15 -5.74 4.64
C ASP A 195 -13.69 -5.91 5.14
N VAL A 196 -13.42 -5.56 6.40
CA VAL A 196 -12.14 -5.85 7.10
C VAL A 196 -11.97 -7.35 7.38
N ALA A 197 -13.06 -8.04 7.76
CA ALA A 197 -12.99 -9.47 8.04
C ALA A 197 -12.52 -10.30 6.83
N ALA A 198 -12.84 -9.85 5.61
CA ALA A 198 -12.41 -10.47 4.37
C ALA A 198 -10.88 -10.48 4.16
N VAL A 199 -10.14 -9.59 4.82
CA VAL A 199 -8.67 -9.46 4.71
C VAL A 199 -7.94 -9.78 6.02
N ARG A 200 -8.65 -10.33 7.01
CA ARG A 200 -8.13 -10.55 8.37
C ARG A 200 -6.93 -11.51 8.40
N ALA A 201 -6.90 -12.50 7.50
CA ALA A 201 -5.78 -13.42 7.36
C ALA A 201 -4.49 -12.65 7.01
N ALA A 202 -4.53 -11.81 5.96
CA ALA A 202 -3.42 -10.95 5.57
C ALA A 202 -2.98 -9.99 6.69
N LEU A 203 -3.93 -9.31 7.35
CA LEU A 203 -3.65 -8.40 8.47
C LEU A 203 -2.99 -9.08 9.70
N SER A 204 -3.06 -10.41 9.79
CA SER A 204 -2.47 -11.15 10.91
C SER A 204 -0.95 -11.30 10.83
N TRP A 205 -0.35 -11.06 9.67
CA TRP A 205 1.10 -11.23 9.46
C TRP A 205 1.73 -10.11 8.64
N HIS A 206 0.97 -9.40 7.81
CA HIS A 206 1.51 -8.42 6.87
C HIS A 206 2.03 -7.15 7.58
N PRO A 207 3.20 -6.60 7.22
CA PRO A 207 3.79 -5.44 7.90
C PRO A 207 3.21 -4.07 7.52
N SER A 208 2.29 -3.98 6.56
CA SER A 208 1.70 -2.70 6.10
C SER A 208 1.05 -1.93 7.25
N GLU A 209 1.56 -0.72 7.52
CA GLU A 209 1.04 0.14 8.58
C GLU A 209 -0.19 0.92 8.11
N ALA A 210 -0.15 1.55 6.93
CA ALA A 210 -1.26 2.34 6.41
C ALA A 210 -2.55 1.51 6.27
N SER A 211 -2.47 0.31 5.67
CA SER A 211 -3.61 -0.60 5.57
C SER A 211 -4.09 -1.12 6.92
N ALA A 212 -3.18 -1.35 7.89
CA ALA A 212 -3.56 -1.75 9.24
C ALA A 212 -4.24 -0.61 10.01
N LEU A 213 -3.80 0.64 9.82
CA LEU A 213 -4.42 1.84 10.40
C LEU A 213 -5.81 2.08 9.82
N PHE A 214 -5.99 1.96 8.50
CA PHE A 214 -7.30 2.02 7.86
C PHE A 214 -8.25 0.94 8.41
N ALA A 215 -7.79 -0.31 8.48
CA ALA A 215 -8.57 -1.40 9.08
C ALA A 215 -8.91 -1.14 10.56
N ALA A 216 -7.97 -0.58 11.34
CA ALA A 216 -8.19 -0.21 12.73
C ALA A 216 -9.27 0.86 12.86
N ALA A 217 -9.25 1.88 12.00
CA ALA A 217 -10.25 2.93 12.00
C ALA A 217 -11.65 2.38 11.66
N VAL A 218 -11.75 1.46 10.69
CA VAL A 218 -13.01 0.78 10.36
C VAL A 218 -13.53 -0.07 11.53
N ASP A 219 -12.63 -0.76 12.25
CA ASP A 219 -12.95 -1.51 13.48
C ASP A 219 -13.22 -0.58 14.70
N GLY A 220 -13.20 0.75 14.51
CA GLY A 220 -13.61 1.74 15.51
C GLY A 220 -12.47 2.31 16.37
N VAL A 221 -11.21 1.99 16.09
CA VAL A 221 -10.06 2.55 16.82
C VAL A 221 -9.92 4.04 16.51
N ARG A 222 -9.68 4.86 17.54
CA ARG A 222 -9.50 6.31 17.45
C ARG A 222 -8.34 6.77 18.32
N GLY A 223 -7.84 7.97 18.03
CA GLY A 223 -6.77 8.62 18.75
C GLY A 223 -5.39 8.34 18.17
N PRO A 224 -4.32 8.78 18.87
CA PRO A 224 -2.96 8.72 18.35
C PRO A 224 -2.44 7.27 18.31
N ILE A 225 -1.89 6.88 17.17
CA ILE A 225 -1.25 5.59 16.95
C ILE A 225 0.18 5.81 16.50
N ARG A 226 1.12 5.17 17.20
CA ARG A 226 2.53 5.22 16.86
C ARG A 226 2.84 4.18 15.77
N THR A 227 3.30 4.67 14.62
CA THR A 227 3.91 3.87 13.56
C THR A 227 5.42 3.92 13.68
N VAL A 228 6.14 3.22 12.80
CA VAL A 228 7.62 3.26 12.74
C VAL A 228 8.13 4.69 12.59
N ASN A 229 7.51 5.48 11.70
CA ASN A 229 8.00 6.81 11.32
C ASN A 229 7.17 7.96 11.90
N HIS A 230 5.89 7.73 12.21
CA HIS A 230 4.93 8.81 12.50
C HIS A 230 4.10 8.56 13.76
N LEU A 231 3.46 9.62 14.25
CA LEU A 231 2.37 9.53 15.21
C LEU A 231 1.10 9.98 14.48
N ILE A 232 0.24 9.03 14.13
CA ILE A 232 -0.91 9.29 13.26
C ILE A 232 -2.19 9.32 14.10
N PRO A 233 -2.97 10.41 14.07
CA PRO A 233 -4.27 10.46 14.72
C PRO A 233 -5.32 9.74 13.88
N LEU A 234 -5.93 8.67 14.42
CA LEU A 234 -7.11 8.07 13.79
C LEU A 234 -8.39 8.78 14.24
N THR A 235 -9.18 9.22 13.27
CA THR A 235 -10.45 9.93 13.46
C THR A 235 -11.58 9.16 12.78
N ASP A 236 -12.80 9.71 12.82
CA ASP A 236 -13.91 9.14 12.04
C ASP A 236 -13.70 9.24 10.53
N ALA A 237 -12.92 10.22 10.07
CA ALA A 237 -12.56 10.35 8.65
C ALA A 237 -11.57 9.26 8.23
N SER A 238 -10.68 8.82 9.13
CA SER A 238 -9.76 7.70 8.86
C SER A 238 -10.47 6.37 8.57
N ALA A 239 -11.76 6.26 8.89
CA ALA A 239 -12.58 5.07 8.64
C ALA A 239 -13.38 5.16 7.33
N ARG A 240 -13.10 6.13 6.46
CA ARG A 240 -13.86 6.40 5.24
C ARG A 240 -13.05 6.14 3.98
N ILE A 241 -13.77 5.97 2.87
CA ILE A 241 -13.19 5.94 1.53
C ILE A 241 -13.83 7.08 0.75
N HIS A 242 -13.02 8.04 0.31
CA HIS A 242 -13.47 9.12 -0.55
C HIS A 242 -13.18 8.77 -2.00
N SER A 243 -13.92 9.35 -2.93
CA SER A 243 -13.65 9.17 -4.36
C SER A 243 -13.43 10.50 -5.04
N ALA A 244 -12.58 10.50 -6.05
CA ALA A 244 -12.32 11.62 -6.93
C ALA A 244 -12.31 11.13 -8.38
N THR A 245 -12.59 12.03 -9.33
CA THR A 245 -12.38 11.70 -10.73
C THR A 245 -10.88 11.60 -11.03
N LEU A 246 -10.51 10.90 -12.10
CA LEU A 246 -9.12 10.87 -12.55
C LEU A 246 -8.59 12.29 -12.87
N ASP A 247 -9.43 13.15 -13.45
CA ASP A 247 -9.04 14.52 -13.81
C ASP A 247 -8.81 15.38 -12.55
N ASP A 248 -9.65 15.25 -11.52
CA ASP A 248 -9.47 15.99 -10.26
C ASP A 248 -8.21 15.55 -9.51
N ALA A 249 -7.97 14.23 -9.43
CA ALA A 249 -6.77 13.69 -8.81
C ALA A 249 -5.49 14.16 -9.53
N LEU A 250 -5.50 14.21 -10.87
CA LEU A 250 -4.39 14.73 -11.67
C LEU A 250 -4.19 16.24 -11.52
N ALA A 251 -5.26 16.99 -11.26
CA ALA A 251 -5.17 18.43 -11.02
C ALA A 251 -4.43 18.74 -9.72
N HIS A 252 -4.53 17.85 -8.72
CA HIS A 252 -3.75 17.93 -7.49
C HIS A 252 -2.34 17.32 -7.64
N ASN A 253 -2.20 16.18 -8.32
CA ASN A 253 -0.91 15.50 -8.38
C ASN A 253 0.07 16.14 -9.38
N THR A 254 0.93 17.04 -8.89
CA THR A 254 1.87 17.78 -9.75
C THR A 254 2.89 16.85 -10.41
N VAL A 255 3.34 15.80 -9.72
CA VAL A 255 4.30 14.83 -10.25
C VAL A 255 3.67 14.10 -11.44
N ALA A 256 2.44 13.60 -11.30
CA ALA A 256 1.71 12.92 -12.36
C ALA A 256 1.50 13.83 -13.58
N ALA A 257 1.13 15.10 -13.36
CA ALA A 257 0.97 16.08 -14.42
C ALA A 257 2.29 16.31 -15.21
N HIS A 258 3.43 16.39 -14.52
CA HIS A 258 4.74 16.53 -15.17
C HIS A 258 5.17 15.26 -15.90
N LEU A 259 4.91 14.07 -15.33
CA LEU A 259 5.18 12.79 -15.99
C LEU A 259 4.41 12.68 -17.31
N LEU A 260 3.15 13.12 -17.36
CA LEU A 260 2.33 13.16 -18.57
C LEU A 260 2.88 14.13 -19.64
N GLY A 261 3.48 15.25 -19.21
CA GLY A 261 4.08 16.22 -20.13
C GLY A 261 5.38 15.72 -20.79
N VAL A 262 6.10 14.80 -20.14
CA VAL A 262 7.43 14.34 -20.59
C VAL A 262 7.40 12.92 -21.16
N LEU A 263 6.51 12.05 -20.67
CA LEU A 263 6.41 10.63 -21.04
C LEU A 263 7.73 9.86 -20.84
N PRO A 264 8.25 9.75 -19.61
CA PRO A 264 9.54 9.13 -19.35
C PRO A 264 9.57 7.67 -19.83
N PRO A 265 10.60 7.26 -20.60
CA PRO A 265 10.68 5.94 -21.21
C PRO A 265 11.17 4.83 -20.26
N THR A 266 11.62 5.18 -19.06
CA THR A 266 12.08 4.24 -18.03
C THR A 266 11.62 4.67 -16.65
N LEU A 267 11.63 3.73 -15.70
CA LEU A 267 11.36 4.04 -14.30
C LEU A 267 12.39 5.03 -13.73
N GLU A 268 13.68 4.87 -14.06
CA GLU A 268 14.73 5.83 -13.68
C GLU A 268 14.40 7.25 -14.13
N ALA A 269 14.01 7.42 -15.40
CA ALA A 269 13.66 8.74 -15.91
C ALA A 269 12.44 9.33 -15.21
N ALA A 270 11.47 8.50 -14.80
CA ALA A 270 10.34 8.93 -13.99
C ALA A 270 10.78 9.34 -12.58
N ALA A 271 11.67 8.57 -11.94
CA ALA A 271 12.22 8.88 -10.62
C ALA A 271 13.04 10.18 -10.63
N ASP A 272 13.88 10.39 -11.65
CA ASP A 272 14.65 11.63 -11.86
C ASP A 272 13.73 12.86 -12.00
N LEU A 273 12.59 12.70 -12.68
CA LEU A 273 11.61 13.77 -12.85
C LEU A 273 10.86 14.06 -11.56
N SER A 274 10.40 13.02 -10.85
CA SER A 274 9.78 13.15 -9.53
C SER A 274 10.71 13.88 -8.56
N ALA A 275 11.96 13.42 -8.45
CA ALA A 275 12.95 13.99 -7.55
C ALA A 275 13.28 15.46 -7.84
N LYS A 276 13.22 15.91 -9.10
CA LYS A 276 13.41 17.33 -9.42
C LYS A 276 12.31 18.22 -8.82
N LEU A 277 11.11 17.70 -8.68
CA LEU A 277 9.96 18.42 -8.14
C LEU A 277 9.92 18.30 -6.61
N THR A 278 10.13 17.10 -6.09
CA THR A 278 9.90 16.78 -4.68
C THR A 278 11.16 16.81 -3.82
N GLN A 279 12.34 16.82 -4.44
CA GLN A 279 13.63 16.55 -3.78
C GLN A 279 13.74 15.14 -3.16
N ILE A 280 12.82 14.23 -3.51
CA ILE A 280 12.77 12.85 -3.03
C ILE A 280 13.11 11.92 -4.19
N HIS A 281 14.29 11.28 -4.16
CA HIS A 281 14.66 10.26 -5.13
C HIS A 281 14.58 8.85 -4.51
N GLU A 282 13.39 8.25 -4.57
CA GLU A 282 13.07 7.00 -3.86
C GLU A 282 14.01 5.83 -4.21
N LEU A 283 14.31 5.63 -5.49
CA LEU A 283 15.22 4.55 -5.93
C LEU A 283 16.63 4.75 -5.39
N ASP A 284 17.10 5.99 -5.29
CA ASP A 284 18.47 6.25 -4.80
C ASP A 284 18.52 6.16 -3.28
N ARG A 285 17.47 6.65 -2.60
CA ARG A 285 17.29 6.44 -1.16
C ARG A 285 17.36 4.95 -0.81
N GLU A 286 16.68 4.09 -1.57
CA GLU A 286 16.75 2.65 -1.37
C GLU A 286 18.11 2.04 -1.72
N ARG A 287 18.75 2.46 -2.82
CA ARG A 287 20.10 1.99 -3.18
C ARG A 287 21.13 2.33 -2.09
N VAL A 288 21.04 3.53 -1.53
CA VAL A 288 21.89 3.96 -0.41
C VAL A 288 21.59 3.13 0.83
N ALA A 289 20.33 2.99 1.21
CA ALA A 289 19.93 2.22 2.38
C ALA A 289 20.28 0.72 2.27
N ALA A 290 20.18 0.13 1.07
CA ALA A 290 20.54 -1.27 0.82
C ALA A 290 22.06 -1.51 0.87
N ALA A 291 22.88 -0.46 0.67
CA ALA A 291 24.33 -0.55 0.84
C ALA A 291 24.76 -0.50 2.31
N GLU A 292 23.90 -0.07 3.23
CA GLU A 292 24.20 -0.02 4.65
C GLU A 292 24.06 -1.42 5.30
N PRO A 293 24.98 -1.80 6.21
CA PRO A 293 24.86 -3.05 6.95
C PRO A 293 23.59 -3.05 7.83
N SER A 294 22.62 -3.89 7.50
CA SER A 294 21.45 -4.10 8.35
C SER A 294 21.80 -4.92 9.60
N ALA A 295 21.36 -4.48 10.77
CA ALA A 295 21.47 -5.29 11.99
C ALA A 295 20.66 -6.59 11.83
N PRO A 296 21.21 -7.76 12.21
CA PRO A 296 20.49 -9.02 12.07
C PRO A 296 19.27 -9.03 13.00
N ALA A 297 18.11 -9.40 12.45
CA ALA A 297 16.93 -9.66 13.26
C ALA A 297 17.18 -10.81 14.24
N ARG A 298 16.63 -10.71 15.45
CA ARG A 298 16.76 -11.79 16.45
C ARG A 298 16.03 -13.04 15.98
N ALA A 299 16.72 -14.18 15.96
CA ALA A 299 16.20 -15.45 15.44
C ALA A 299 15.05 -16.05 16.27
N ALA A 300 14.96 -15.74 17.56
CA ALA A 300 13.91 -16.22 18.46
C ALA A 300 13.19 -15.04 19.13
N LEU A 301 12.02 -15.29 19.72
CA LEU A 301 11.37 -14.39 20.68
C LEU A 301 11.95 -14.66 22.08
N PRO A 302 13.01 -13.96 22.54
CA PRO A 302 13.51 -14.10 23.91
C PRO A 302 12.61 -13.40 24.93
N TRP A 303 11.47 -12.88 24.49
CA TRP A 303 10.64 -11.98 25.27
C TRP A 303 9.56 -12.76 26.01
N THR A 304 9.46 -12.53 27.32
CA THR A 304 8.23 -12.80 28.05
C THR A 304 7.21 -11.70 27.74
N GLU A 305 5.91 -11.98 27.88
CA GLU A 305 4.87 -10.99 27.64
C GLU A 305 5.09 -9.69 28.47
N PRO A 306 5.39 -9.73 29.78
CA PRO A 306 5.64 -8.51 30.54
C PRO A 306 6.84 -7.69 30.05
N ALA A 307 7.95 -8.35 29.71
CA ALA A 307 9.15 -7.69 29.22
C ALA A 307 8.95 -7.07 27.82
N ALA A 308 8.16 -7.72 26.97
CA ALA A 308 7.78 -7.18 25.67
C ALA A 308 6.96 -5.89 25.82
N TRP A 309 5.94 -5.90 26.69
CA TRP A 309 5.12 -4.71 26.92
C TRP A 309 5.92 -3.55 27.51
N GLU A 310 6.84 -3.81 28.45
CA GLU A 310 7.73 -2.79 29.01
C GLU A 310 8.57 -2.13 27.92
N ALA A 311 9.24 -2.92 27.08
CA ALA A 311 10.08 -2.41 25.99
C ALA A 311 9.26 -1.61 24.95
N ILE A 312 8.07 -2.09 24.57
CA ILE A 312 7.19 -1.37 23.64
C ILE A 312 6.74 -0.02 24.23
N ARG A 313 6.33 0.01 25.50
CA ARG A 313 5.86 1.23 26.18
C ARG A 313 6.93 2.30 26.26
N ASP A 314 8.16 1.91 26.56
CA ASP A 314 9.31 2.81 26.65
C ASP A 314 9.51 3.60 25.35
N VAL A 315 9.48 2.89 24.21
CA VAL A 315 9.68 3.51 22.89
C VAL A 315 8.41 4.14 22.30
N ALA A 316 7.22 3.73 22.71
CA ALA A 316 5.95 4.28 22.22
C ALA A 316 5.74 5.76 22.62
N ARG A 317 6.51 6.26 23.59
CA ARG A 317 6.49 7.65 24.08
C ARG A 317 5.08 8.12 24.47
N GLY A 318 4.33 7.26 25.16
CA GLY A 318 2.99 7.56 25.67
C GLY A 318 1.85 7.43 24.66
N ALA A 319 2.09 6.92 23.45
CA ALA A 319 1.00 6.60 22.52
C ALA A 319 0.15 5.43 23.07
N PRO A 320 -1.19 5.55 23.08
CA PRO A 320 -2.10 4.51 23.59
C PRO A 320 -2.18 3.30 22.66
N HIS A 321 -1.81 3.45 21.39
CA HIS A 321 -1.75 2.38 20.42
C HIS A 321 -0.45 2.41 19.62
N VAL A 322 -0.02 1.24 19.16
CA VAL A 322 1.11 1.07 18.24
C VAL A 322 0.75 0.09 17.11
N THR A 323 1.40 0.22 15.97
CA THR A 323 1.33 -0.81 14.91
C THR A 323 2.14 -2.05 15.29
N LEU A 324 1.82 -3.19 14.68
CA LEU A 324 2.55 -4.44 14.91
C LEU A 324 3.97 -4.39 14.36
N ARG A 325 4.18 -3.67 13.24
CA ARG A 325 5.50 -3.43 12.67
C ARG A 325 6.36 -2.61 13.62
N PHE A 326 5.82 -1.52 14.18
CA PHE A 326 6.50 -0.74 15.23
C PHE A 326 6.87 -1.62 16.42
N ALA A 327 5.93 -2.41 16.94
CA ALA A 327 6.18 -3.28 18.08
C ALA A 327 7.22 -4.37 17.77
N ALA A 328 7.22 -4.93 16.57
CA ALA A 328 8.25 -5.89 16.14
C ALA A 328 9.65 -5.25 16.14
N LEU A 329 9.79 -4.05 15.55
CA LEU A 329 11.06 -3.33 15.50
C LEU A 329 11.53 -2.90 16.90
N ALA A 330 10.62 -2.44 17.77
CA ALA A 330 10.91 -2.11 19.16
C ALA A 330 11.57 -3.28 19.93
N LEU A 331 11.23 -4.51 19.54
CA LEU A 331 11.72 -5.75 20.15
C LEU A 331 12.89 -6.39 19.40
N GLY A 332 13.39 -5.75 18.33
CA GLY A 332 14.44 -6.27 17.46
C GLY A 332 14.02 -7.49 16.64
N LEU A 333 12.73 -7.58 16.31
CA LEU A 333 12.12 -8.66 15.54
C LEU A 333 11.90 -8.24 14.09
N SER A 334 11.90 -9.22 13.19
CA SER A 334 11.50 -9.04 11.80
C SER A 334 9.98 -9.10 11.62
N TRP A 335 9.47 -8.56 10.50
CA TRP A 335 8.06 -8.66 10.14
C TRP A 335 7.54 -10.11 10.11
N ARG A 336 8.38 -11.09 9.75
CA ARG A 336 8.02 -12.52 9.73
C ARG A 336 7.63 -13.06 11.10
N GLN A 337 8.01 -12.37 12.17
CA GLN A 337 7.71 -12.72 13.56
C GLN A 337 6.46 -12.03 14.09
N ILE A 338 5.77 -11.20 13.28
CA ILE A 338 4.50 -10.56 13.66
C ILE A 338 3.47 -11.59 14.16
N PRO A 339 3.24 -12.75 13.51
CA PRO A 339 2.28 -13.74 14.03
C PRO A 339 2.61 -14.24 15.43
N SER A 340 3.89 -14.51 15.70
CA SER A 340 4.34 -14.96 17.01
C SER A 340 4.28 -13.84 18.05
N LEU A 341 4.58 -12.60 17.67
CA LEU A 341 4.41 -11.42 18.51
C LEU A 341 2.93 -11.21 18.89
N ARG A 342 2.02 -11.35 17.92
CA ARG A 342 0.58 -11.27 18.16
C ARG A 342 0.12 -12.32 19.17
N ALA A 343 0.60 -13.55 19.03
CA ALA A 343 0.29 -14.63 19.97
C ALA A 343 0.82 -14.33 21.38
N LEU A 344 2.06 -13.83 21.49
CA LEU A 344 2.68 -13.45 22.76
C LEU A 344 1.91 -12.34 23.49
N LEU A 345 1.41 -11.34 22.75
CA LEU A 345 0.74 -10.16 23.31
C LEU A 345 -0.80 -10.27 23.33
N GLY A 346 -1.36 -11.42 22.93
CA GLY A 346 -2.81 -11.60 22.85
C GLY A 346 -3.52 -10.68 21.84
N ALA A 347 -2.82 -10.25 20.79
CA ALA A 347 -3.29 -9.23 19.84
C ALA A 347 -4.42 -9.74 18.93
N ARG A 348 -5.58 -9.09 18.99
CA ARG A 348 -6.77 -9.45 18.18
C ARG A 348 -7.03 -8.50 17.01
N GLY A 349 -6.68 -7.22 17.16
CA GLY A 349 -6.89 -6.19 16.15
C GLY A 349 -5.72 -6.02 15.17
N PRO A 350 -5.84 -5.08 14.23
CA PRO A 350 -4.74 -4.67 13.34
C PRO A 350 -3.67 -3.81 14.04
N VAL A 351 -3.99 -3.24 15.21
CA VAL A 351 -3.07 -2.48 16.07
C VAL A 351 -3.06 -3.03 17.50
N LEU A 352 -2.04 -2.68 18.28
CA LEU A 352 -1.91 -3.04 19.69
C LEU A 352 -2.33 -1.87 20.58
N ALA A 353 -3.14 -2.14 21.60
CA ALA A 353 -3.38 -1.20 22.69
C ALA A 353 -2.25 -1.35 23.72
N VAL A 354 -1.64 -0.23 24.10
CA VAL A 354 -0.43 -0.15 24.95
C VAL A 354 -0.80 0.18 26.41
N ALA A 355 -2.00 0.71 26.63
CA ALA A 355 -2.57 1.02 27.95
C ALA A 355 -2.77 -0.22 28.83
#